data_AF-A0A562FCI7-F1
#
_entry.id   AF-A0A562FCI7-F1
#
_cell.length_a   1.000
_cell.length_b   1.000
_cell.length_c   1.000
_cell.angle_alpha   90.00
_cell.angle_beta   90.00
_cell.angle_gamma   90.00
#
_symmetry.space_group_name_H-M   'P 1'
#
loop_
_entity.id
_entity.type
_entity.pdbx_description
1 polymer ?
#
loop_
_entity_poly.entity_id
_entity_poly.type
_entity_poly.pdbx_seq_one_letter_code
_entity_poly.pdbx_strand_id
1 'polypeptide(L)'
;MKRIPIFVAMIAAGVTLGASPLASADNQQPQQAQPAPAGEAADMMSLSMCGEREQVLSALKQQFSEDPMAVGQVDDQAVMEILVSDTGTWTILATGTDGVSCILSAGEGFQSNMLVRGVDI
;
A
#
# COMPACT_ATOMS: atom_id res chain seq x y z
N MET A 1 -42.90 56.32 -4.67
CA MET A 1 -42.61 56.20 -3.23
C MET A 1 -42.07 54.81 -2.91
N LYS A 2 -40.73 54.63 -2.90
CA LYS A 2 -40.03 53.70 -2.01
C LYS A 2 -38.55 54.09 -2.01
N ARG A 3 -38.04 54.32 -0.80
CA ARG A 3 -36.74 54.96 -0.52
C ARG A 3 -35.62 53.92 -0.63
N ILE A 4 -34.56 54.28 -1.35
CA ILE A 4 -33.32 53.51 -1.53
C ILE A 4 -32.43 53.72 -0.30
N PRO A 5 -31.94 52.67 0.40
CA PRO A 5 -30.91 52.84 1.40
C PRO A 5 -29.54 52.74 0.71
N ILE A 6 -28.91 53.91 0.61
CA ILE A 6 -27.51 54.11 0.31
C ILE A 6 -26.70 53.55 1.49
N PHE A 7 -25.96 52.46 1.29
CA PHE A 7 -24.85 52.09 2.17
C PHE A 7 -23.55 52.50 1.50
N VAL A 8 -23.13 53.73 1.80
CA VAL A 8 -21.74 54.17 1.67
C VAL A 8 -20.94 53.43 2.74
N ALA A 9 -20.01 52.58 2.33
CA ALA A 9 -18.91 52.15 3.17
C ALA A 9 -17.61 52.35 2.38
N MET A 10 -17.12 53.59 2.41
CA MET A 10 -15.73 53.93 2.11
C MET A 10 -14.87 53.34 3.23
N ILE A 11 -14.06 52.31 2.92
CA ILE A 11 -12.93 51.96 3.77
C ILE A 11 -11.66 52.33 3.03
N ALA A 12 -10.87 53.12 3.74
CA ALA A 12 -9.72 53.87 3.29
C ALA A 12 -8.56 52.97 2.83
N ALA A 13 -7.76 53.57 1.96
CA ALA A 13 -6.49 53.08 1.46
C ALA A 13 -5.52 52.67 2.58
N GLY A 14 -4.77 51.59 2.34
CA GLY A 14 -3.69 51.13 3.19
C GLY A 14 -2.83 50.06 2.52
N VAL A 15 -2.42 50.27 1.27
CA VAL A 15 -1.40 49.41 0.62
C VAL A 15 -0.04 50.02 0.94
N THR A 16 0.56 49.61 2.05
CA THR A 16 1.99 49.81 2.27
C THR A 16 2.75 48.75 1.47
N LEU A 17 3.22 49.12 0.28
CA LEU A 17 4.28 48.41 -0.42
C LEU A 17 5.57 48.53 0.39
N GLY A 18 5.79 47.58 1.30
CA GLY A 18 7.09 47.36 1.91
C GLY A 18 7.98 46.61 0.92
N ALA A 19 8.83 47.34 0.21
CA ALA A 19 10.00 46.76 -0.43
C ALA A 19 10.99 46.36 0.68
N SER A 20 11.38 45.10 0.74
CA SER A 20 12.57 44.66 1.49
C SER A 20 13.49 43.91 0.53
N PRO A 21 14.80 44.13 0.65
CA PRO A 21 15.77 43.96 -0.43
C PRO A 21 16.10 42.48 -0.65
N LEU A 22 16.62 42.22 -1.86
CA LEU A 22 17.37 41.02 -2.18
C LEU A 22 18.47 40.80 -1.14
N ALA A 23 18.25 39.86 -0.21
CA ALA A 23 19.31 39.17 0.50
C ALA A 23 19.29 37.72 0.01
N SER A 24 20.17 37.41 -0.93
CA SER A 24 20.55 36.03 -1.20
C SER A 24 21.28 35.51 0.02
N ALA A 25 20.66 34.57 0.73
CA ALA A 25 21.33 33.69 1.67
C ALA A 25 20.51 32.39 1.70
N ASP A 26 20.96 31.44 0.88
CA ASP A 26 21.01 30.03 1.27
C ASP A 26 19.74 29.47 1.93
N ASN A 27 18.72 29.16 1.13
CA ASN A 27 17.58 28.33 1.57
C ASN A 27 17.96 26.84 1.61
N GLN A 28 19.11 26.52 2.19
CA GLN A 28 19.32 25.24 2.84
C GLN A 28 18.86 25.41 4.28
N GLN A 29 17.54 25.43 4.47
CA GLN A 29 16.99 25.07 5.77
C GLN A 29 17.43 23.61 6.00
N PRO A 30 18.29 23.32 6.99
CA PRO A 30 18.46 21.96 7.45
C PRO A 30 17.06 21.56 7.90
N GLN A 31 16.47 20.57 7.23
CA GLN A 31 15.29 19.90 7.76
C GLN A 31 15.64 19.57 9.19
N GLN A 32 15.00 20.28 10.10
CA GLN A 32 15.03 20.00 11.51
C GLN A 32 14.75 18.51 11.60
N ALA A 33 15.73 17.76 12.11
CA ALA A 33 15.53 16.39 12.53
C ALA A 33 14.47 16.45 13.63
N GLN A 34 13.21 16.43 13.21
CA GLN A 34 12.13 16.00 14.04
C GLN A 34 12.58 14.63 14.55
N PRO A 35 12.64 14.39 15.87
CA PRO A 35 12.70 13.01 16.32
C PRO A 35 11.47 12.36 15.69
N ALA A 36 11.70 11.50 14.70
CA ALA A 36 10.67 10.61 14.23
C ALA A 36 10.06 9.99 15.50
N PRO A 37 8.72 9.91 15.64
CA PRO A 37 8.17 9.11 16.72
C PRO A 37 8.84 7.74 16.64
N ALA A 38 9.60 7.41 17.68
CA ALA A 38 10.19 6.11 17.81
C ALA A 38 9.03 5.14 17.92
N GLY A 39 8.81 4.36 16.86
CA GLY A 39 7.82 3.29 16.87
C GLY A 39 6.50 3.61 16.16
N GLU A 40 6.56 3.96 14.89
CA GLU A 40 5.54 3.54 13.92
C GLU A 40 6.27 3.16 12.63
N ALA A 41 7.15 2.15 12.73
CA ALA A 41 7.17 1.18 11.66
C ALA A 41 5.73 0.70 11.57
N ALA A 42 5.05 0.96 10.45
CA ALA A 42 3.76 0.34 10.19
C ALA A 42 3.98 -1.15 10.45
N ASP A 43 3.43 -1.65 11.55
CA ASP A 43 3.37 -3.05 11.86
C ASP A 43 2.47 -3.63 10.77
N MET A 44 3.06 -3.90 9.61
CA MET A 44 2.47 -4.75 8.57
C MET A 44 2.53 -6.20 9.05
N MET A 45 2.23 -6.47 10.33
CA MET A 45 1.48 -7.66 10.66
C MET A 45 0.03 -7.36 10.30
N SER A 46 -0.26 -7.29 9.01
CA SER A 46 -1.62 -7.46 8.52
C SER A 46 -2.05 -8.89 8.83
N LEU A 47 -2.30 -9.22 10.11
CA LEU A 47 -2.74 -10.53 10.62
C LEU A 47 -2.33 -11.69 9.69
N SER A 48 -1.03 -11.86 9.45
CA SER A 48 -0.56 -12.88 8.52
C SER A 48 -0.92 -14.22 9.14
N MET A 49 -1.96 -14.86 8.62
CA MET A 49 -2.41 -16.17 9.08
C MET A 49 -1.41 -17.19 8.54
N CYS A 50 -0.55 -17.66 9.43
CA CYS A 50 0.50 -18.61 9.13
C CYS A 50 0.17 -19.99 9.67
N GLY A 51 0.69 -21.03 9.02
CA GLY A 51 0.62 -22.41 9.50
C GLY A 51 1.48 -23.33 8.67
N GLU A 52 1.50 -24.61 9.02
CA GLU A 52 2.10 -25.65 8.16
C GLU A 52 1.50 -25.56 6.77
N ARG A 53 2.34 -25.50 5.74
CA ARG A 53 1.91 -25.29 4.36
C ARG A 53 0.79 -26.24 3.94
N GLU A 54 0.93 -27.54 4.24
CA GLU A 54 -0.09 -28.53 3.87
C GLU A 54 -1.46 -28.22 4.48
N GLN A 55 -1.49 -27.74 5.71
CA GLN A 55 -2.73 -27.36 6.39
C GLN A 55 -3.35 -26.10 5.76
N VAL A 56 -2.52 -25.12 5.42
CA VAL A 56 -2.97 -23.89 4.75
C VAL A 56 -3.55 -24.23 3.37
N LEU A 57 -2.84 -25.02 2.56
CA LEU A 57 -3.31 -25.46 1.24
C LEU A 57 -4.60 -26.26 1.35
N SER A 58 -4.68 -27.20 2.29
CA SER A 58 -5.89 -28.00 2.53
C SER A 58 -7.08 -27.13 2.94
N ALA A 59 -6.87 -26.15 3.81
CA ALA A 59 -7.91 -25.23 4.24
C ALA A 59 -8.42 -24.34 3.09
N LEU A 60 -7.52 -23.81 2.26
CA LEU A 60 -7.87 -22.99 1.08
C LEU A 60 -8.60 -23.82 0.03
N LYS A 61 -8.14 -25.05 -0.22
CA LYS A 61 -8.80 -25.99 -1.13
C LYS A 61 -10.21 -26.33 -0.66
N GLN A 62 -10.39 -26.63 0.62
CA GLN A 62 -11.69 -27.04 1.16
C GLN A 62 -12.69 -25.87 1.21
N GLN A 63 -12.24 -24.66 1.54
CA GLN A 63 -13.12 -23.51 1.73
C GLN A 63 -13.40 -22.73 0.45
N PHE A 64 -12.39 -22.56 -0.41
CA PHE A 64 -12.45 -21.68 -1.58
C PHE A 64 -12.25 -22.43 -2.90
N SER A 65 -11.97 -23.74 -2.85
CA SER A 65 -11.60 -24.52 -4.04
C SER A 65 -10.38 -23.98 -4.77
N GLU A 66 -9.47 -23.31 -4.04
CA GLU A 66 -8.23 -22.76 -4.58
C GLU A 66 -7.13 -23.82 -4.65
N ASP A 67 -6.40 -23.86 -5.77
CA ASP A 67 -5.20 -24.67 -5.96
C ASP A 67 -4.02 -23.79 -6.37
N PRO A 68 -2.76 -24.21 -6.11
CA PRO A 68 -1.57 -23.52 -6.62
C PRO A 68 -1.60 -23.38 -8.15
N MET A 69 -1.55 -22.14 -8.62
CA MET A 69 -1.55 -21.77 -10.03
C MET A 69 -0.17 -21.30 -10.50
N ALA A 70 0.60 -20.66 -9.62
CA ALA A 70 1.97 -20.23 -9.91
C ALA A 70 2.82 -20.27 -8.63
N VAL A 71 4.12 -20.52 -8.82
CA VAL A 71 5.15 -20.42 -7.77
C VAL A 71 6.34 -19.65 -8.32
N GLY A 72 6.98 -18.85 -7.47
CA GLY A 72 8.21 -18.16 -7.78
C GLY A 72 9.14 -18.14 -6.59
N GLN A 73 10.45 -18.29 -6.82
CA GLN A 73 11.44 -18.09 -5.78
C GLN A 73 11.47 -16.60 -5.39
N VAL A 74 11.39 -16.32 -4.09
CA VAL A 74 11.63 -14.97 -3.56
C VAL A 74 13.12 -14.80 -3.33
N ASP A 75 13.71 -15.76 -2.60
CA ASP A 75 15.15 -15.90 -2.33
C ASP A 75 15.46 -17.35 -1.91
N ASP A 76 16.64 -17.59 -1.34
CA ASP A 76 17.05 -18.92 -0.86
C ASP A 76 16.29 -19.40 0.39
N GLN A 77 15.44 -18.56 0.98
CA GLN A 77 14.72 -18.82 2.22
C GLN A 77 13.20 -18.91 2.03
N ALA A 78 12.67 -18.44 0.91
CA ALA A 78 11.23 -18.47 0.66
C ALA A 78 10.83 -18.60 -0.81
N VAL A 79 9.64 -19.17 -1.01
CA VAL A 79 8.89 -19.13 -2.26
C VAL A 79 7.59 -18.37 -2.08
N MET A 80 7.14 -17.70 -3.13
CA MET A 80 5.81 -17.09 -3.22
C MET A 80 4.92 -17.96 -4.08
N GLU A 81 3.66 -18.12 -3.67
CA GLU A 81 2.67 -18.91 -4.38
C GLU A 81 1.42 -18.09 -4.62
N ILE A 82 0.79 -18.31 -5.77
CA ILE A 82 -0.53 -17.78 -6.10
C ILE A 82 -1.46 -18.98 -6.24
N LEU A 83 -2.51 -19.01 -5.44
CA LEU A 83 -3.57 -20.00 -5.52
C LEU A 83 -4.82 -19.36 -6.11
N VAL A 84 -5.53 -20.10 -6.95
CA VAL A 84 -6.70 -19.60 -7.69
C VAL A 84 -7.75 -20.71 -7.76
N SER A 85 -9.03 -20.35 -7.65
CA SER A 85 -10.15 -21.24 -7.92
C SER A 85 -10.78 -21.00 -9.29
N ASP A 86 -11.54 -21.97 -9.79
CA ASP A 86 -12.28 -21.83 -11.05
C ASP A 86 -13.34 -20.72 -11.02
N THR A 87 -13.79 -20.31 -9.83
CA THR A 87 -14.74 -19.20 -9.65
C THR A 87 -14.05 -17.84 -9.51
N GLY A 88 -12.71 -17.82 -9.50
CA GLY A 88 -11.92 -16.60 -9.45
C GLY A 88 -11.60 -16.08 -8.05
N THR A 89 -11.81 -16.87 -7.00
CA THR A 89 -11.18 -16.57 -5.70
C THR A 89 -9.66 -16.81 -5.82
N TRP A 90 -8.88 -16.11 -5.01
CA TRP A 90 -7.43 -16.24 -5.02
C TRP A 90 -6.80 -15.90 -3.68
N THR A 91 -5.63 -16.50 -3.44
CA THR A 91 -4.79 -16.25 -2.27
C THR A 91 -3.31 -16.22 -2.67
N ILE A 92 -2.54 -15.29 -2.09
CA ILE A 92 -1.07 -15.24 -2.23
C ILE A 92 -0.45 -15.67 -0.91
N LEU A 93 0.48 -16.62 -0.99
CA LEU A 93 1.25 -17.15 0.14
C LEU A 93 2.74 -16.84 -0.02
N ALA A 94 3.44 -16.73 1.10
CA ALA A 94 4.88 -16.97 1.17
C ALA A 94 5.16 -18.18 2.06
N THR A 95 5.96 -19.11 1.56
CA THR A 95 6.38 -20.32 2.26
C THR A 95 7.88 -20.26 2.52
N GLY A 96 8.28 -20.39 3.79
CA GLY A 96 9.67 -20.50 4.20
C GLY A 96 10.25 -21.91 4.05
N THR A 97 11.57 -22.04 4.12
CA THR A 97 12.26 -23.35 4.13
C THR A 97 11.95 -24.20 5.36
N ASP A 98 11.36 -23.61 6.40
CA ASP A 98 10.84 -24.29 7.59
C ASP A 98 9.47 -24.96 7.34
N GLY A 99 8.87 -24.78 6.16
CA GLY A 99 7.57 -25.34 5.80
C GLY A 99 6.38 -24.49 6.25
N VAL A 100 6.62 -23.37 6.91
CA VAL A 100 5.57 -22.44 7.34
C VAL A 100 5.16 -21.58 6.16
N SER A 101 3.85 -21.52 5.92
CA SER A 101 3.25 -20.68 4.90
C SER A 101 2.37 -19.62 5.53
N CYS A 102 2.52 -18.38 5.11
CA CYS A 102 1.74 -17.23 5.58
C CYS A 102 0.89 -16.65 4.45
N ILE A 103 -0.40 -16.39 4.73
CA ILE A 103 -1.27 -15.63 3.83
C ILE A 103 -0.83 -14.17 3.81
N LEU A 104 -0.47 -13.68 2.62
CA LEU A 104 -0.09 -12.29 2.38
C LEU A 104 -1.27 -11.46 1.88
N SER A 105 -2.13 -12.06 1.07
CA SER A 105 -3.30 -11.41 0.50
C SER A 105 -4.31 -12.46 0.01
N ALA A 106 -5.59 -12.10 -0.03
CA ALA A 106 -6.64 -12.93 -0.59
C ALA A 106 -7.75 -12.05 -1.17
N GLY A 107 -8.53 -12.58 -2.10
CA GLY A 107 -9.63 -11.87 -2.72
C GLY A 107 -10.42 -12.69 -3.73
N GLU A 108 -11.17 -11.98 -4.56
CA GLU A 108 -12.03 -12.52 -5.61
C GLU A 108 -11.75 -11.84 -6.96
N GLY A 109 -12.39 -12.33 -8.02
CA GLY A 109 -12.30 -11.73 -9.35
C GLY A 109 -10.98 -11.93 -10.06
N PHE A 110 -10.23 -12.99 -9.74
CA PHE A 110 -9.00 -13.33 -10.46
C PHE A 110 -9.29 -13.55 -11.95
N GLN A 111 -8.56 -12.85 -12.81
CA GLN A 111 -8.67 -12.95 -14.25
C GLN A 111 -7.29 -13.23 -14.84
N SER A 112 -7.18 -14.31 -15.60
CA SER A 112 -5.97 -14.62 -16.36
C SER A 112 -6.14 -14.21 -17.81
N ASN A 113 -5.20 -13.42 -18.32
CA ASN A 113 -5.12 -13.05 -19.73
C ASN A 113 -4.07 -13.88 -20.52
N MET A 114 -3.44 -14.90 -19.88
CA MET A 114 -2.37 -15.83 -20.31
C MET A 114 -1.34 -15.31 -21.36
N LEU A 115 -0.03 -15.40 -21.10
CA LEU A 115 0.68 -16.67 -20.98
C LEU A 115 1.85 -16.61 -19.98
N VAL A 116 1.88 -17.56 -19.05
CA VAL A 116 3.01 -17.78 -18.12
C VAL A 116 3.98 -18.77 -18.75
N ARG A 117 5.24 -18.38 -19.00
CA ARG A 117 6.35 -19.30 -19.30
C ARG A 117 7.40 -19.23 -18.18
N GLY A 118 7.47 -20.28 -17.37
CA GLY A 118 8.60 -20.55 -16.50
C GLY A 118 9.73 -21.18 -17.33
N VAL A 119 10.87 -20.50 -17.40
CA VAL A 119 12.07 -20.97 -18.11
C VAL A 119 13.20 -20.94 -17.10
N ASP A 120 13.21 -21.96 -16.26
CA ASP A 120 14.37 -22.30 -15.44
C ASP A 120 15.32 -23.12 -16.32
N ILE A 121 16.05 -22.44 -17.23
CA ILE A 121 17.19 -23.01 -17.95
C ILE A 121 18.51 -22.51 -17.37
#